data_AF-A0A922WYI8-F1
#
_entry.id   AF-A0A922WYI8-F1
#
_cell.length_a   1.000
_cell.length_b   1.000
_cell.length_c   1.000
_cell.angle_alpha   90.00
_cell.angle_beta   90.00
_cell.angle_gamma   90.00
#
_symmetry.space_group_name_H-M   'P 1'
#
loop_
_entity.id
_entity.type
_entity.pdbx_description
1 polymer ?
#
loop_
_entity_poly.entity_id
_entity_poly.type
_entity_poly.pdbx_seq_one_letter_code
_entity_poly.pdbx_strand_id
1 'polypeptide(L)'
;MATTAEGFDAHGIGHHDDHAHDHADHKPGFFARWFMSTNHKDIGTMYLIFAIIAGIVGGAISGIMRVELAEPGIQYLQWWAAFMGGGDDLNTALHMWNVFITAHGLIMVFFMVMPAMIGGFGNWFVPLMIGAP
;
A
#
# COMPACT_ATOMS: atom_id res chain seq x y z
N MET A 1 29.19 -3.56 -9.33
CA MET A 1 30.42 -4.14 -9.89
C MET A 1 30.05 -4.86 -11.18
N ALA A 2 30.01 -4.13 -12.31
CA ALA A 2 29.92 -4.71 -13.63
C ALA A 2 31.24 -4.37 -14.32
N THR A 3 32.02 -5.41 -14.58
CA THR A 3 33.36 -5.36 -15.14
C THR A 3 33.22 -5.65 -16.63
N THR A 4 33.62 -4.71 -17.47
CA THR A 4 34.06 -4.98 -18.84
C THR A 4 35.38 -4.24 -19.03
N ALA A 5 36.48 -4.96 -18.89
CA ALA A 5 37.74 -4.56 -19.49
C ALA A 5 37.62 -4.80 -21.01
N GLU A 6 38.18 -3.89 -21.81
CA GLU A 6 39.05 -4.12 -22.98
C GLU A 6 39.25 -2.77 -23.72
N GLY A 7 40.48 -2.47 -24.13
CA GLY A 7 40.80 -1.39 -25.07
C GLY A 7 41.51 -0.17 -24.50
N PHE A 8 42.82 -0.28 -24.27
CA PHE A 8 43.73 0.85 -24.15
C PHE A 8 44.09 1.32 -25.56
N ASP A 9 43.67 2.51 -25.97
CA ASP A 9 44.19 3.23 -27.13
C ASP A 9 44.51 4.67 -26.76
N ALA A 10 45.79 5.02 -26.84
CA ALA A 10 46.32 6.36 -26.65
C ALA A 10 46.63 6.97 -28.02
N HIS A 11 45.95 8.07 -28.40
CA HIS A 11 46.52 9.26 -29.08
C HIS A 11 45.43 10.24 -29.55
N GLY A 12 45.69 11.55 -29.48
CA GLY A 12 45.18 12.51 -30.47
C GLY A 12 44.38 13.71 -29.94
N ILE A 13 45.03 14.87 -29.93
CA ILE A 13 44.52 16.23 -29.68
C ILE A 13 43.42 16.63 -30.70
N GLY A 14 42.37 17.32 -30.26
CA GLY A 14 41.42 18.00 -31.15
C GLY A 14 40.34 18.80 -30.40
N HIS A 15 40.31 20.11 -30.63
CA HIS A 15 39.48 21.14 -30.00
C HIS A 15 38.02 21.12 -30.52
N HIS A 16 37.10 21.52 -29.63
CA HIS A 16 35.74 22.07 -29.86
C HIS A 16 34.76 21.26 -30.72
N ASP A 17 33.58 20.97 -30.17
CA ASP A 17 32.31 21.53 -30.67
C ASP A 17 31.14 21.09 -29.77
N ASP A 18 30.20 22.01 -29.64
CA ASP A 18 29.02 21.97 -28.79
C ASP A 18 28.11 20.77 -29.07
N HIS A 19 27.99 19.86 -28.10
CA HIS A 19 26.85 18.94 -28.04
C HIS A 19 26.23 19.00 -26.64
N ALA A 20 25.24 19.87 -26.53
CA ALA A 20 24.21 19.83 -25.51
C ALA A 20 23.58 18.43 -25.48
N HIS A 21 24.03 17.60 -24.55
CA HIS A 21 23.31 16.40 -24.18
C HIS A 21 22.14 16.82 -23.29
N ASP A 22 21.05 17.22 -23.95
CA ASP A 22 19.71 17.09 -23.38
C ASP A 22 19.54 15.63 -22.97
N HIS A 23 19.88 15.33 -21.72
CA HIS A 23 19.41 14.13 -21.04
C HIS A 23 17.91 14.30 -20.89
N ALA A 24 17.19 13.94 -21.94
CA ALA A 24 15.76 13.75 -21.92
C ALA A 24 15.47 12.80 -20.75
N ASP A 25 14.97 13.37 -19.66
CA ASP A 25 14.40 12.68 -18.52
C ASP A 25 13.24 11.83 -19.04
N HIS A 26 13.54 10.64 -19.54
CA HIS A 26 12.55 9.63 -19.89
C HIS A 26 11.99 9.07 -18.57
N LYS A 27 11.21 9.89 -17.86
CA LYS A 27 10.44 9.45 -16.69
C LYS A 27 9.60 8.27 -17.14
N PRO A 28 9.80 7.06 -16.59
CA PRO A 28 8.97 5.92 -16.95
C PRO A 28 7.51 6.30 -16.71
N GLY A 29 6.64 5.95 -17.66
CA GLY A 29 5.21 6.25 -17.56
C GLY A 29 4.63 5.79 -16.23
N PHE A 30 3.55 6.42 -15.76
CA PHE A 30 2.93 6.15 -14.45
C PHE A 30 2.78 4.64 -14.15
N PHE A 31 2.33 3.86 -15.14
CA PHE A 31 2.18 2.41 -14.99
C PHE A 31 3.52 1.68 -14.84
N ALA A 32 4.52 2.01 -15.67
CA ALA A 32 5.84 1.41 -15.58
C ALA A 32 6.56 1.77 -14.26
N ARG A 33 6.35 2.99 -13.75
CA ARG A 33 6.97 3.45 -12.49
C ARG A 33 6.32 2.87 -11.23
N TRP A 34 5.03 2.56 -11.25
CA TRP A 34 4.34 2.07 -10.05
C TRP A 34 4.07 0.56 -10.07
N PHE A 35 3.75 -0.03 -11.24
CA PHE A 35 3.46 -1.47 -11.36
C PHE A 35 4.67 -2.31 -11.79
N MET A 36 5.64 -1.72 -12.52
CA MET A 36 6.84 -2.42 -12.99
C MET A 36 8.12 -1.93 -12.30
N SER A 37 8.02 -1.21 -11.17
CA SER A 37 9.19 -0.75 -10.44
C SER A 37 9.80 -1.87 -9.61
N THR A 38 11.11 -2.04 -9.76
CA THR A 38 11.95 -2.93 -8.95
C THR A 38 12.58 -2.21 -7.76
N ASN A 39 12.32 -0.91 -7.59
CA ASN A 39 12.87 -0.13 -6.48
C ASN A 39 12.09 -0.42 -5.20
N HIS A 40 12.80 -0.84 -4.15
CA HIS A 40 12.25 -1.18 -2.85
C HIS A 40 11.48 -0.01 -2.18
N LYS A 41 11.83 1.24 -2.50
CA LYS A 41 11.15 2.44 -1.97
C LYS A 41 9.79 2.65 -2.61
N ASP A 42 9.69 2.50 -3.94
CA ASP A 42 8.42 2.65 -4.66
C ASP A 42 7.44 1.55 -4.23
N ILE A 43 7.94 0.31 -4.15
CA ILE A 43 7.19 -0.85 -3.67
C ILE A 43 6.70 -0.59 -2.23
N GLY A 44 7.58 -0.18 -1.32
CA GLY A 44 7.18 0.09 0.07
C GLY A 44 6.19 1.26 0.22
N THR A 45 6.28 2.29 -0.62
CA THR A 45 5.28 3.38 -0.63
C THR A 45 3.91 2.89 -1.08
N MET A 46 3.83 2.00 -2.07
CA MET A 46 2.56 1.37 -2.47
C MET A 46 1.94 0.53 -1.34
N TYR A 47 2.75 -0.22 -0.59
CA TYR A 47 2.28 -0.97 0.60
C TYR A 47 1.76 -0.04 1.70
N LEU A 48 2.41 1.10 1.94
CA LEU A 48 1.97 2.06 2.95
C LEU A 48 0.64 2.72 2.55
N ILE A 49 0.50 3.13 1.28
CA ILE A 49 -0.76 3.70 0.76
C ILE A 49 -1.89 2.68 0.88
N PHE A 50 -1.63 1.43 0.50
CA PHE A 50 -2.59 0.35 0.65
C PHE A 50 -3.01 0.16 2.11
N ALA A 51 -2.05 0.12 3.04
CA ALA A 51 -2.32 -0.05 4.46
C ALA A 51 -3.14 1.12 5.05
N ILE A 52 -2.91 2.36 4.60
CA ILE A 52 -3.71 3.52 5.04
C ILE A 52 -5.17 3.37 4.59
N ILE A 53 -5.40 2.98 3.33
CA ILE A 53 -6.75 2.77 2.81
C ILE A 53 -7.45 1.64 3.57
N ALA A 54 -6.78 0.51 3.76
CA ALA A 54 -7.28 -0.61 4.55
C ALA A 54 -7.56 -0.20 6.01
N GLY A 55 -6.72 0.65 6.60
CA GLY A 55 -6.89 1.20 7.94
C GLY A 55 -8.12 2.12 8.07
N ILE A 56 -8.41 2.94 7.05
CA ILE A 56 -9.63 3.76 7.03
C ILE A 56 -10.88 2.86 6.98
N VAL A 57 -10.88 1.82 6.13
CA VAL A 57 -11.99 0.87 6.03
C VAL A 57 -12.17 0.08 7.34
N GLY A 58 -11.09 -0.49 7.88
CA GLY A 58 -11.12 -1.21 9.15
C GLY A 58 -11.53 -0.32 10.33
N GLY A 59 -11.09 0.94 10.33
CA GLY A 59 -11.47 1.97 11.30
C GLY A 59 -12.94 2.36 11.20
N ALA A 60 -13.49 2.49 9.99
CA ALA A 60 -14.92 2.77 9.78
C ALA A 60 -15.80 1.65 10.36
N ILE A 61 -15.44 0.38 10.12
CA ILE A 61 -16.15 -0.78 10.70
C ILE A 61 -16.05 -0.76 12.23
N SER A 62 -14.87 -0.40 12.79
CA SER A 62 -14.71 -0.20 14.24
C SER A 62 -15.62 0.90 14.78
N GLY A 63 -15.76 2.01 14.03
CA GLY A 63 -16.66 3.11 14.37
C GLY A 63 -18.11 2.65 14.45
N ILE A 64 -18.58 1.90 13.45
CA ILE A 64 -19.95 1.34 13.44
C ILE A 64 -20.17 0.45 14.67
N MET A 65 -19.24 -0.45 14.99
CA MET A 65 -19.36 -1.31 16.17
C MET A 65 -19.41 -0.52 17.49
N ARG A 66 -18.64 0.56 17.60
CA ARG A 66 -18.65 1.42 18.80
C ARG A 66 -19.96 2.19 18.95
N VAL A 67 -20.55 2.65 17.84
CA VAL A 67 -21.85 3.32 17.86
C VAL A 67 -22.96 2.34 18.26
N GLU A 68 -22.89 1.09 17.79
CA GLU A 68 -23.84 0.04 18.20
C GLU A 68 -23.76 -0.28 19.70
N LEU A 69 -22.56 -0.22 20.30
CA LEU A 69 -22.34 -0.49 21.72
C LEU A 69 -22.61 0.72 22.65
N ALA A 70 -23.00 1.88 22.10
CA ALA A 70 -23.22 3.08 22.90
C ALA A 70 -24.44 2.97 23.83
N GLU A 71 -25.45 2.21 23.41
CA GLU A 71 -26.68 1.97 24.17
C GLU A 71 -27.08 0.49 24.06
N PRO A 72 -27.64 -0.12 25.13
CA PRO A 72 -28.01 -1.53 25.11
C PRO A 72 -29.21 -1.79 24.18
N GLY A 73 -28.97 -2.52 23.09
CA GLY A 73 -29.99 -2.91 22.11
C GLY A 73 -29.39 -3.16 20.73
N ILE A 74 -30.20 -3.57 19.76
CA ILE A 74 -29.81 -3.54 18.34
C ILE A 74 -30.42 -2.28 17.74
N GLN A 75 -29.57 -1.33 17.34
CA GLN A 75 -29.98 0.01 16.93
C GLN A 75 -29.73 0.25 15.44
N TYR A 76 -28.49 0.13 15.01
CA TYR A 76 -28.07 0.50 13.66
C TYR A 76 -27.84 -0.73 12.78
N LEU A 77 -27.54 -1.89 13.36
CA LEU A 77 -27.28 -3.11 12.59
C LEU A 77 -28.47 -3.56 11.73
N GLN A 78 -29.71 -3.31 12.16
CA GLN A 78 -30.89 -3.60 11.33
C GLN A 78 -30.89 -2.75 10.05
N TRP A 79 -30.60 -1.45 10.18
CA TRP A 79 -30.48 -0.55 9.04
C TRP A 79 -29.30 -0.94 8.13
N TRP A 80 -28.14 -1.31 8.70
CA TRP A 80 -27.00 -1.78 7.93
C TRP A 80 -27.28 -3.12 7.24
N ALA A 81 -28.03 -4.02 7.86
CA ALA A 81 -28.46 -5.28 7.26
C ALA A 81 -29.40 -5.03 6.07
N ALA A 82 -30.40 -4.16 6.23
CA ALA A 82 -31.28 -3.76 5.14
C ALA A 82 -30.51 -3.06 3.99
N PHE A 83 -29.56 -2.18 4.32
CA PHE A 83 -28.70 -1.52 3.32
C PHE A 83 -27.87 -2.52 2.50
N MET A 84 -27.39 -3.59 3.12
CA MET A 84 -26.65 -4.66 2.44
C MET A 84 -27.56 -5.74 1.81
N GLY A 85 -28.88 -5.49 1.73
CA GLY A 85 -29.85 -6.38 1.08
C GLY A 85 -30.30 -7.58 1.93
N GLY A 86 -30.03 -7.56 3.23
CA GLY A 86 -30.56 -8.54 4.19
C GLY A 86 -32.00 -8.22 4.60
N GLY A 87 -32.69 -9.21 5.16
CA GLY A 87 -34.04 -9.02 5.72
C GLY A 87 -34.00 -8.30 7.07
N ASP A 88 -35.13 -7.68 7.46
CA ASP A 88 -35.32 -6.97 8.73
C ASP A 88 -35.47 -7.92 9.95
N ASP A 89 -34.97 -9.15 9.87
CA ASP A 89 -35.07 -10.12 10.96
C ASP A 89 -33.94 -9.95 11.99
N LEU A 90 -34.27 -10.19 13.26
CA LEU A 90 -33.33 -10.09 14.37
C LEU A 90 -32.10 -11.01 14.19
N ASN A 91 -32.29 -12.20 13.62
CA ASN A 91 -31.20 -13.14 13.36
C ASN A 91 -30.24 -12.61 12.29
N THR A 92 -30.74 -11.85 11.31
CA THR A 92 -29.90 -11.22 10.28
C THR A 92 -29.01 -10.12 10.87
N ALA A 93 -29.55 -9.31 11.78
CA ALA A 93 -28.76 -8.30 12.49
C ALA A 93 -27.68 -8.92 13.40
N LEU A 94 -28.01 -10.00 14.10
CA LEU A 94 -27.05 -10.76 14.93
C LEU A 94 -25.96 -11.42 14.07
N HIS A 95 -26.30 -11.95 12.89
CA HIS A 95 -25.32 -12.46 11.95
C HIS A 95 -24.39 -11.33 11.44
N MET A 96 -24.95 -10.16 11.14
CA MET A 96 -24.19 -9.00 10.68
C MET A 96 -23.13 -8.55 11.70
N TRP A 97 -23.45 -8.60 12.99
CA TRP A 97 -22.50 -8.32 14.06
C TRP A 97 -21.25 -9.21 13.98
N ASN A 98 -21.45 -10.52 13.83
CA ASN A 98 -20.35 -11.47 13.70
C ASN A 98 -19.52 -11.20 12.44
N VAL A 99 -20.16 -10.83 11.33
CA VAL A 99 -19.48 -10.46 10.09
C VAL A 99 -18.64 -9.19 10.28
N PHE A 100 -19.16 -8.16 10.95
CA PHE A 100 -18.42 -6.91 11.18
C PHE A 100 -17.22 -7.08 12.11
N ILE A 101 -17.36 -7.85 13.21
CA ILE A 101 -16.22 -8.13 14.10
C ILE A 101 -15.13 -8.88 13.35
N THR A 102 -15.51 -9.94 12.62
CA THR A 102 -14.54 -10.76 11.89
C THR A 102 -13.90 -9.98 10.75
N ALA A 103 -14.67 -9.19 10.00
CA ALA A 103 -14.16 -8.32 8.94
C ALA A 103 -13.21 -7.25 9.49
N HIS A 104 -13.54 -6.61 10.61
CA HIS A 104 -12.66 -5.65 11.28
C HIS A 104 -11.32 -6.29 11.66
N GLY A 105 -11.35 -7.44 12.33
CA GLY A 105 -10.13 -8.15 12.72
C GLY A 105 -9.28 -8.58 11.52
N LEU A 106 -9.92 -9.12 10.48
CA LEU A 106 -9.25 -9.58 9.27
C LEU A 106 -8.60 -8.41 8.51
N ILE A 107 -9.31 -7.30 8.33
CA ILE A 107 -8.79 -6.11 7.64
C ILE A 107 -7.64 -5.47 8.43
N MET A 108 -7.81 -5.30 9.74
CA MET A 108 -6.78 -4.65 10.56
C MET A 108 -5.50 -5.49 10.63
N VAL A 109 -5.59 -6.81 10.84
CA VAL A 109 -4.40 -7.66 10.98
C VAL A 109 -3.75 -7.94 9.62
N PHE A 110 -4.52 -8.41 8.64
CA PHE A 110 -3.97 -8.88 7.37
C PHE A 110 -3.74 -7.79 6.34
N PHE A 111 -4.54 -6.73 6.35
CA PHE A 111 -4.50 -5.72 5.29
C PHE A 111 -3.94 -4.37 5.76
N MET A 112 -3.99 -4.07 7.05
CA MET A 112 -3.35 -2.87 7.61
C MET A 112 -2.00 -3.18 8.25
N VAL A 113 -1.96 -4.02 9.30
CA VAL A 113 -0.74 -4.23 10.12
C VAL A 113 0.36 -4.93 9.33
N MET A 114 0.09 -6.11 8.75
CA MET A 114 1.12 -6.85 8.01
C MET A 114 1.67 -6.07 6.81
N PRO A 115 0.84 -5.44 5.96
CA PRO A 115 1.29 -4.63 4.85
C PRO A 115 2.03 -3.37 5.29
N ALA A 116 1.59 -2.68 6.35
CA ALA A 116 2.31 -1.52 6.87
C ALA A 116 3.70 -1.90 7.40
N MET A 117 3.77 -2.88 8.30
CA MET A 117 5.02 -3.22 8.98
C MET A 117 6.01 -3.96 8.07
N ILE A 118 5.57 -5.02 7.40
CA ILE A 118 6.47 -5.86 6.60
C ILE A 118 6.62 -5.28 5.18
N GLY A 119 5.50 -4.91 4.55
CA GLY A 119 5.49 -4.39 3.19
C GLY A 119 5.93 -2.93 3.06
N GLY A 120 5.57 -2.06 4.00
CA GLY A 120 5.91 -0.64 3.99
C GLY A 120 7.25 -0.38 4.66
N PHE A 121 7.28 -0.47 5.99
CA PHE A 121 8.46 -0.20 6.80
C PHE A 121 9.61 -1.17 6.48
N GLY A 122 9.33 -2.46 6.30
CA GLY A 122 10.35 -3.45 5.93
C GLY A 122 11.06 -3.09 4.62
N ASN A 123 10.30 -2.80 3.56
CA ASN A 123 10.89 -2.43 2.27
C ASN A 123 11.57 -1.06 2.27
N TRP A 124 11.13 -0.11 3.11
CA TRP A 124 11.78 1.20 3.21
C TRP A 124 13.08 1.17 4.03
N PHE A 125 13.03 0.60 5.24
CA PHE A 125 14.08 0.75 6.23
C PHE A 125 15.12 -0.37 6.19
N VAL A 126 14.74 -1.61 5.87
CA VAL A 126 15.70 -2.74 5.89
C VAL A 126 16.87 -2.51 4.93
N PRO A 127 16.67 -2.14 3.65
CA PRO A 127 17.78 -1.90 2.73
C PRO A 127 18.66 -0.69 3.14
N LEU A 128 18.04 0.37 3.67
CA LEU A 128 18.74 1.54 4.19
C LEU A 128 19.61 1.21 5.42
N MET A 129 19.10 0.37 6.33
CA MET A 129 19.82 -0.02 7.56
C MET A 129 21.00 -0.96 7.30
N ILE A 130 20.95 -1.75 6.23
CA ILE A 130 22.04 -2.67 5.85
C ILE A 130 23.01 -2.05 4.82
N GLY A 131 22.77 -0.81 4.37
CA GLY A 131 23.59 -0.14 3.37
C GLY A 131 23.57 -0.80 1.99
N ALA A 132 22.55 -1.61 1.70
CA ALA A 132 22.37 -2.23 0.39
C ALA A 132 21.75 -1.21 -0.59
N PRO A 133 22.18 -1.21 -1.87
CA PRO A 133 21.60 -0.36 -2.91
C PRO A 133 20.13 -0.69 -3.19
#